data_AF-A0A962D6F4-F1
#
_entry.id   AF-A0A962D6F4-F1
#
_cell.length_a   1.000
_cell.length_b   1.000
_cell.length_c   1.000
_cell.angle_alpha   90.00
_cell.angle_beta   90.00
_cell.angle_gamma   90.00
#
_symmetry.space_group_name_H-M   'P 1'
#
loop_
_entity.id
_entity.type
_entity.pdbx_description
1 polymer ?
#
loop_
_entity_poly.entity_id
_entity_poly.type
_entity_poly.pdbx_seq_one_letter_code
_entity_poly.pdbx_strand_id
1 'polypeptide(L)'
;FSLGKLARVGARGILIAVLEVGFLLWLGTAIGGAFGFSAVQSFFIGGIVAIGSTTIIAKVFEEQRIGGELRGLVFAVLIVEDLLAVLLLALYTTLGRGEEMTGWGLAQEGLRLVGFLAALIIIGLLVVPRLMSAVVKVNRPETTLVTSIGICFAAALAAQHFGYSVALGAFLAGSLVAESGEEHRVESLVRPVRDVFAAVFFVAVGMTIDPAILVRYWELVLALTLVVMLGKPLAVALGAFATGVGVRTSIRTGMTLSQIGEFSFI
;
A
#
# COMPACT_ATOMS: atom_id res chain seq x y z
N PHE A 1 -5.80 -10.86 -1.07
CA PHE A 1 -5.93 -10.17 -2.37
C PHE A 1 -5.58 -11.16 -3.48
N SER A 2 -6.44 -11.49 -4.46
CA SER A 2 -6.02 -12.39 -5.56
C SER A 2 -5.51 -11.60 -6.78
N LEU A 3 -4.48 -12.09 -7.44
CA LEU A 3 -3.94 -11.58 -8.70
C LEU A 3 -5.02 -11.60 -9.80
N GLY A 4 -5.94 -12.56 -9.76
CA GLY A 4 -7.11 -12.60 -10.64
C GLY A 4 -8.14 -11.49 -10.40
N LYS A 5 -8.19 -10.90 -9.20
CA LYS A 5 -8.98 -9.69 -8.93
C LYS A 5 -8.25 -8.43 -9.43
N LEU A 6 -6.92 -8.39 -9.40
CA LEU A 6 -6.10 -7.31 -10.01
C LEU A 6 -6.37 -7.19 -11.53
N ALA A 7 -6.48 -8.32 -12.24
CA ALA A 7 -6.87 -8.33 -13.65
C ALA A 7 -8.33 -7.89 -13.90
N ARG A 8 -9.18 -7.95 -12.85
CA ARG A 8 -10.57 -7.45 -12.86
C ARG A 8 -10.69 -6.03 -12.30
N VAL A 9 -9.63 -5.44 -11.75
CA VAL A 9 -9.56 -4.02 -11.48
C VAL A 9 -9.69 -3.35 -12.85
N GLY A 10 -10.84 -2.70 -13.09
CA GLY A 10 -11.07 -2.05 -14.37
C GLY A 10 -9.93 -1.08 -14.65
N ALA A 11 -9.56 -0.92 -15.93
CA ALA A 11 -8.54 0.03 -16.39
C ALA A 11 -8.69 1.43 -15.77
N ARG A 12 -9.92 1.77 -15.34
CA ARG A 12 -10.26 2.97 -14.56
C ARG A 12 -9.49 3.07 -13.25
N GLY A 13 -9.49 2.04 -12.40
CA GLY A 13 -8.81 2.07 -11.09
C GLY A 13 -7.30 2.28 -11.23
N ILE A 14 -6.70 1.62 -12.23
CA ILE A 14 -5.28 1.80 -12.57
C ILE A 14 -5.00 3.24 -13.01
N LEU A 15 -5.80 3.78 -13.94
CA LEU A 15 -5.59 5.14 -14.42
C LEU A 15 -5.74 6.18 -13.30
N ILE A 16 -6.76 6.03 -12.46
CA ILE A 16 -7.00 6.95 -11.33
C ILE A 16 -5.82 6.92 -10.36
N ALA A 17 -5.41 5.73 -9.91
CA ALA A 17 -4.31 5.57 -8.95
C ALA A 17 -2.99 6.11 -9.50
N VAL A 18 -2.65 5.82 -10.76
CA VAL A 18 -1.41 6.31 -11.39
C VAL A 18 -1.43 7.84 -11.51
N LEU A 19 -2.56 8.43 -11.91
CA LEU A 19 -2.69 9.89 -12.01
C LEU A 19 -2.58 10.55 -10.64
N GLU A 20 -3.26 10.00 -9.64
CA GLU A 20 -3.25 10.49 -8.27
C GLU A 20 -1.86 10.39 -7.64
N VAL A 21 -1.30 9.17 -7.59
CA VAL A 21 0.02 8.91 -7.00
C VAL A 21 1.08 9.75 -7.71
N GLY A 22 1.05 9.83 -9.04
CA GLY A 22 1.97 10.65 -9.81
C GLY A 22 1.85 12.14 -9.50
N PHE A 23 0.61 12.65 -9.40
CA PHE A 23 0.36 14.05 -9.07
C PHE A 23 0.82 14.42 -7.66
N LEU A 24 0.53 13.58 -6.67
CA LEU A 24 0.93 13.80 -5.28
C LEU A 24 2.43 13.62 -5.07
N LEU A 25 3.06 12.65 -5.74
CA LEU A 25 4.51 12.52 -5.77
C LEU A 25 5.16 13.80 -6.29
N TRP A 26 4.65 14.34 -7.40
CA TRP A 26 5.16 15.59 -7.97
C TRP A 26 4.97 16.77 -7.01
N LEU A 27 3.77 16.97 -6.46
CA LEU A 27 3.48 18.06 -5.52
C LEU A 27 4.32 17.96 -4.25
N GLY A 28 4.38 16.78 -3.62
CA GLY A 28 5.15 16.58 -2.39
C GLY A 28 6.65 16.76 -2.63
N THR A 29 7.17 16.32 -3.79
CA THR A 29 8.57 16.58 -4.17
C THR A 29 8.83 18.06 -4.40
N ALA A 30 7.90 18.77 -5.06
CA ALA A 30 8.02 20.21 -5.28
C ALA A 30 8.01 20.99 -3.95
N ILE A 31 7.16 20.61 -3.01
CA ILE A 31 7.13 21.20 -1.66
C ILE A 31 8.42 20.88 -0.91
N GLY A 32 8.89 19.64 -0.91
CA GLY A 32 10.17 19.28 -0.28
C GLY A 32 11.32 20.14 -0.81
N GLY A 33 11.40 20.32 -2.14
CA GLY A 33 12.42 21.17 -2.75
C GLY A 33 12.29 22.64 -2.35
N ALA A 34 11.06 23.16 -2.26
CA ALA A 34 10.81 24.54 -1.83
C ALA A 34 11.22 24.81 -0.37
N PHE A 35 11.15 23.79 0.49
CA PHE A 35 11.61 23.85 1.89
C PHE A 35 13.10 23.50 2.06
N GLY A 36 13.85 23.34 0.96
CA GLY A 36 15.31 23.15 0.97
C GLY A 36 15.77 21.73 1.26
N PHE A 37 14.89 20.73 1.18
CA PHE A 37 15.29 19.32 1.29
C PHE A 37 16.06 18.85 0.05
N SER A 38 16.91 17.83 0.22
CA SER A 38 17.61 17.22 -0.92
C SER A 38 16.63 16.60 -1.91
N ALA A 39 17.06 16.33 -3.15
CA ALA A 39 16.22 15.68 -4.16
C ALA A 39 15.67 14.33 -3.67
N VAL A 40 16.50 13.55 -2.98
CA VAL A 40 16.10 12.26 -2.38
C VAL A 40 15.08 12.49 -1.27
N GLN A 41 15.36 13.37 -0.31
CA GLN A 41 14.41 13.67 0.79
C GLN A 41 13.06 14.19 0.28
N SER A 42 13.08 15.05 -0.73
CA SER A 42 11.87 15.58 -1.37
C SER A 42 11.06 14.49 -2.05
N PHE A 43 11.73 13.55 -2.73
CA PHE A 43 11.09 12.40 -3.34
C PHE A 43 10.45 11.46 -2.31
N PHE A 44 11.08 11.29 -1.13
CA PHE A 44 10.46 10.60 0.02
C PHE A 44 9.20 11.33 0.51
N ILE A 45 9.24 12.65 0.67
CA ILE A 45 8.07 13.47 1.06
C ILE A 45 6.91 13.28 0.06
N GLY A 46 7.22 13.23 -1.24
CA GLY A 46 6.26 12.90 -2.28
C GLY A 46 5.54 11.57 -2.05
N GLY A 47 6.30 10.52 -1.75
CA GLY A 47 5.75 9.17 -1.53
C GLY A 47 4.86 9.10 -0.30
N ILE A 48 5.29 9.74 0.80
CA ILE A 48 4.54 9.81 2.06
C ILE A 48 3.14 10.39 1.83
N VAL A 49 3.02 11.45 1.03
CA VAL A 49 1.74 12.12 0.74
C VAL A 49 0.89 11.38 -0.29
N ALA A 50 1.52 10.61 -1.18
CA ALA A 50 0.84 9.93 -2.27
C ALA A 50 0.02 8.71 -1.84
N ILE A 51 0.38 8.06 -0.73
CA ILE A 51 -0.19 6.77 -0.34
C ILE A 51 -1.26 6.94 0.76
N GLY A 52 -2.39 6.26 0.62
CA GLY A 52 -3.59 6.29 1.44
C GLY A 52 -3.83 4.99 2.19
N SER A 53 -4.75 5.02 3.18
CA SER A 53 -5.02 3.85 4.02
C SER A 53 -6.21 3.03 3.52
N THR A 54 -5.95 1.79 3.10
CA THR A 54 -6.99 0.80 2.79
C THR A 54 -7.72 0.34 4.05
N THR A 55 -6.99 0.14 5.16
CA THR A 55 -7.53 -0.37 6.41
C THR A 55 -8.60 0.56 7.00
N ILE A 56 -8.33 1.87 7.01
CA ILE A 56 -9.26 2.87 7.55
C ILE A 56 -10.53 2.95 6.68
N ILE A 57 -10.39 3.05 5.35
CA ILE A 57 -11.55 3.12 4.44
C ILE A 57 -12.39 1.85 4.56
N ALA A 58 -11.77 0.68 4.59
CA ALA A 58 -12.50 -0.58 4.66
C ALA A 58 -13.38 -0.64 5.90
N LYS A 59 -12.86 -0.20 7.04
CA LYS A 59 -13.60 -0.12 8.30
C LYS A 59 -14.76 0.88 8.21
N VAL A 60 -14.52 2.10 7.73
CA VAL A 60 -15.56 3.13 7.59
C VAL A 60 -16.68 2.67 6.65
N PHE A 61 -16.35 2.02 5.54
CA PHE A 61 -17.34 1.52 4.58
C PHE A 61 -18.15 0.36 5.13
N GLU A 62 -17.55 -0.52 5.94
CA GLU A 62 -18.27 -1.59 6.65
C GLU A 62 -19.22 -1.01 7.71
N GLU A 63 -18.76 -0.06 8.53
CA GLU A 63 -19.57 0.58 9.57
C GLU A 63 -20.75 1.38 9.00
N GLN A 64 -20.51 2.14 7.92
CA GLN A 64 -21.55 2.91 7.24
C GLN A 64 -22.36 2.11 6.22
N ARG A 65 -22.06 0.80 6.05
CA ARG A 65 -22.72 -0.10 5.07
C ARG A 65 -22.71 0.46 3.65
N ILE A 66 -21.62 1.13 3.28
CA ILE A 66 -21.44 1.70 1.94
C ILE A 66 -21.07 0.57 0.97
N GLY A 67 -21.91 0.38 -0.04
CA GLY A 67 -21.75 -0.63 -1.08
C GLY A 67 -21.89 -0.07 -2.50
N GLY A 68 -22.05 -0.98 -3.47
CA GLY A 68 -22.29 -0.63 -4.86
C GLY A 68 -21.06 -0.11 -5.61
N GLU A 69 -21.30 0.68 -6.66
CA GLU A 69 -20.28 1.16 -7.59
C GLU A 69 -19.19 1.98 -6.92
N LEU A 70 -19.54 2.81 -5.93
CA LEU A 70 -18.57 3.61 -5.16
C LEU A 70 -17.57 2.73 -4.41
N ARG A 71 -18.04 1.68 -3.73
CA ARG A 71 -17.17 0.72 -3.05
C ARG A 71 -16.25 0.02 -4.04
N GLY A 72 -16.80 -0.46 -5.16
CA GLY A 72 -16.01 -1.11 -6.20
C GLY A 72 -14.88 -0.21 -6.73
N LEU A 73 -15.19 1.06 -7.01
CA LEU A 73 -14.23 2.02 -7.54
C LEU A 73 -13.16 2.41 -6.51
N VAL A 74 -13.55 2.74 -5.28
CA VAL A 74 -12.60 3.14 -4.22
C VAL A 74 -11.62 2.01 -3.91
N PHE A 75 -12.12 0.79 -3.73
CA PHE A 75 -11.24 -0.36 -3.49
C PHE A 75 -10.38 -0.71 -4.71
N ALA A 76 -10.87 -0.48 -5.94
CA ALA A 76 -10.07 -0.64 -7.14
C ALA A 76 -8.87 0.32 -7.19
N VAL A 77 -9.06 1.58 -6.78
CA VAL A 77 -7.97 2.56 -6.66
C VAL A 77 -7.00 2.14 -5.56
N LEU A 78 -7.49 1.87 -4.35
CA LEU A 78 -6.68 1.47 -3.21
C LEU A 78 -5.80 0.24 -3.48
N ILE A 79 -6.32 -0.75 -4.21
CA ILE A 79 -5.53 -1.94 -4.56
C ILE A 79 -4.33 -1.57 -5.45
N VAL A 80 -4.52 -0.68 -6.42
CA VAL A 80 -3.43 -0.24 -7.30
C VAL A 80 -2.48 0.67 -6.53
N GLU A 81 -3.01 1.52 -5.67
CA GLU A 81 -2.24 2.40 -4.80
C GLU A 81 -1.34 1.62 -3.83
N ASP A 82 -1.85 0.58 -3.17
CA ASP A 82 -1.06 -0.32 -2.32
C ASP A 82 0.07 -1.01 -3.13
N LEU A 83 -0.21 -1.40 -4.38
CA LEU A 83 0.82 -1.97 -5.26
C LEU A 83 1.90 -0.93 -5.60
N LEU A 84 1.50 0.30 -5.93
CA LEU A 84 2.44 1.39 -6.20
C LEU A 84 3.25 1.75 -4.94
N ALA A 85 2.63 1.78 -3.76
CA ALA A 85 3.26 2.00 -2.48
C ALA A 85 4.37 0.98 -2.21
N VAL A 86 4.06 -0.29 -2.45
CA VAL A 86 5.01 -1.40 -2.28
C VAL A 86 6.20 -1.28 -3.24
N LEU A 87 5.98 -0.86 -4.48
CA LEU A 87 7.04 -0.58 -5.46
C LEU A 87 7.89 0.64 -5.06
N LEU A 88 7.25 1.71 -4.60
CA LEU A 88 7.92 2.91 -4.10
C LEU A 88 8.79 2.58 -2.88
N LEU A 89 8.29 1.78 -1.94
CA LEU A 89 9.03 1.38 -0.76
C LEU A 89 10.27 0.56 -1.12
N ALA A 90 10.16 -0.34 -2.10
CA ALA A 90 11.31 -1.05 -2.61
C ALA A 90 12.35 -0.10 -3.25
N LEU A 91 11.90 0.88 -4.03
CA LEU A 91 12.78 1.93 -4.58
C LEU A 91 13.42 2.80 -3.47
N TYR A 92 12.67 3.15 -2.43
CA TYR A 92 13.21 3.90 -1.30
C TYR A 92 14.27 3.12 -0.52
N THR A 93 14.09 1.81 -0.35
CA THR A 93 15.10 0.98 0.31
C THR A 93 16.42 0.90 -0.47
N THR A 94 16.38 0.97 -1.80
CA THR A 94 17.62 0.99 -2.62
C THR A 94 18.26 2.37 -2.59
N LEU A 95 17.48 3.45 -2.71
CA LEU A 95 17.98 4.82 -2.61
C LEU A 95 18.59 5.13 -1.22
N GLY A 96 18.01 4.58 -0.16
CA GLY A 96 18.48 4.76 1.22
C GLY A 96 19.83 4.10 1.51
N ARG A 97 20.30 3.15 0.68
CA ARG A 97 21.61 2.51 0.84
C ARG A 97 22.80 3.37 0.41
N GLY A 98 22.54 4.52 -0.23
CA GLY A 98 23.59 5.45 -0.62
C GLY A 98 24.54 4.93 -1.71
N GLU A 99 24.13 3.90 -2.48
CA GLU A 99 24.89 3.49 -3.66
C GLU A 99 24.86 4.64 -4.69
N GLU A 100 26.02 4.93 -5.29
CA GLU A 100 26.14 6.00 -6.28
C GLU A 100 25.09 5.81 -7.38
N MET A 101 24.24 6.81 -7.58
CA MET A 101 23.19 6.86 -8.60
C MET A 101 23.78 7.01 -10.01
N THR A 102 24.70 6.12 -10.40
CA THR A 102 24.96 5.87 -11.80
C THR A 102 23.72 5.18 -12.38
N GLY A 103 23.28 5.59 -13.57
CA GLY A 103 22.11 4.96 -14.21
C GLY A 103 22.23 3.44 -14.35
N TRP A 104 23.47 2.93 -14.34
CA TRP A 104 23.79 1.51 -14.28
C TRP A 104 23.50 0.86 -12.93
N GLY A 105 23.87 1.49 -11.81
CA GLY A 105 23.56 1.00 -10.45
C GLY A 105 22.05 0.89 -10.20
N LEU A 106 21.28 1.89 -10.63
CA LEU A 106 19.82 1.86 -10.54
C LEU A 106 19.19 0.73 -11.37
N ALA A 107 19.72 0.48 -12.57
CA ALA A 107 19.25 -0.61 -13.42
C ALA A 107 19.56 -1.99 -12.80
N GLN A 108 20.73 -2.14 -12.18
CA GLN A 108 21.15 -3.38 -11.53
C GLN A 108 20.33 -3.68 -10.27
N GLU A 109 20.09 -2.68 -9.43
CA GLU A 109 19.23 -2.83 -8.24
C GLU A 109 17.76 -3.04 -8.62
N GLY A 110 17.27 -2.36 -9.67
CA GLY A 110 15.95 -2.63 -10.25
C GLY A 110 15.82 -4.07 -10.73
N LEU A 111 16.83 -4.59 -11.42
CA LEU A 111 16.84 -5.99 -11.88
C LEU A 111 16.88 -6.97 -10.70
N ARG A 112 17.65 -6.66 -9.65
CA ARG A 112 17.72 -7.47 -8.42
C ARG A 112 16.38 -7.50 -7.69
N LEU A 113 15.67 -6.37 -7.63
CA LEU A 113 14.33 -6.29 -7.08
C LEU A 113 13.33 -7.12 -7.89
N VAL A 114 13.30 -6.93 -9.21
CA VAL A 114 12.42 -7.71 -10.09
C VAL A 114 12.73 -9.20 -10.01
N GLY A 115 14.02 -9.58 -9.95
CA GLY A 115 14.45 -10.96 -9.79
C GLY A 115 14.00 -11.56 -8.45
N PHE A 116 14.15 -10.82 -7.34
CA PHE A 116 13.65 -11.24 -6.03
C PHE A 116 12.13 -11.41 -6.03
N LEU A 117 11.39 -10.42 -6.57
CA LEU A 117 9.94 -10.46 -6.67
C LEU A 117 9.47 -11.65 -7.51
N ALA A 118 10.08 -11.85 -8.68
CA ALA A 118 9.76 -12.96 -9.56
C ALA A 118 10.04 -14.30 -8.85
N ALA A 119 11.19 -14.45 -8.20
CA ALA A 119 11.52 -15.66 -7.46
C ALA A 119 10.51 -15.93 -6.33
N LEU A 120 10.20 -14.92 -5.52
CA LEU A 120 9.26 -15.04 -4.41
C LEU A 120 7.84 -15.36 -4.88
N ILE A 121 7.39 -14.75 -5.99
CA ILE A 121 6.09 -15.04 -6.59
C ILE A 121 6.07 -16.44 -7.20
N ILE A 122 7.08 -16.85 -7.98
CA ILE A 122 7.13 -18.17 -8.62
C ILE A 122 7.16 -19.27 -7.56
N ILE A 123 8.09 -19.19 -6.60
CA ILE A 123 8.21 -20.17 -5.52
C ILE A 123 6.94 -20.13 -4.65
N GLY A 124 6.47 -18.92 -4.34
CA GLY A 124 5.24 -18.68 -3.59
C GLY A 124 4.03 -19.35 -4.21
N LEU A 125 3.79 -19.15 -5.51
CA LEU A 125 2.66 -19.74 -6.23
C LEU A 125 2.74 -21.27 -6.33
N LEU A 126 3.94 -21.83 -6.31
CA LEU A 126 4.13 -23.28 -6.29
C LEU A 126 3.88 -23.88 -4.91
N VAL A 127 4.29 -23.20 -3.84
CA VAL A 127 4.29 -23.75 -2.47
C VAL A 127 3.04 -23.32 -1.70
N VAL A 128 2.75 -22.02 -1.64
CA VAL A 128 1.72 -21.43 -0.75
C VAL A 128 0.31 -21.93 -1.07
N PRO A 129 -0.19 -21.90 -2.32
CA PRO A 129 -1.52 -22.41 -2.63
C PRO A 129 -1.71 -23.89 -2.28
N ARG A 130 -0.69 -24.71 -2.57
CA ARG A 130 -0.73 -26.16 -2.28
C ARG A 130 -0.73 -26.43 -0.77
N LEU A 131 0.13 -25.73 -0.03
CA LEU A 131 0.21 -25.83 1.42
C LEU A 131 -1.10 -25.38 2.07
N MET A 132 -1.65 -24.25 1.65
CA MET A 132 -2.91 -23.72 2.18
C MET A 132 -4.09 -24.67 1.89
N SER A 133 -4.21 -25.18 0.66
CA SER A 133 -5.25 -26.16 0.34
C SER A 133 -5.11 -27.45 1.16
N ALA A 134 -3.89 -27.92 1.42
CA ALA A 134 -3.65 -29.08 2.28
C ALA A 134 -4.02 -28.82 3.74
N VAL A 135 -3.65 -27.65 4.29
CA VAL A 135 -3.95 -27.29 5.68
C VAL A 135 -5.44 -27.06 5.90
N VAL A 136 -6.12 -26.42 4.95
CA VAL A 136 -7.57 -26.19 5.05
C VAL A 136 -8.35 -27.50 5.05
N LYS A 137 -7.86 -28.55 4.37
CA LYS A 137 -8.45 -29.92 4.42
C LYS A 137 -8.36 -30.58 5.80
N VAL A 138 -7.40 -30.19 6.64
CA VAL A 138 -7.31 -30.66 8.04
C VAL A 138 -8.51 -30.15 8.87
N ASN A 139 -9.20 -29.12 8.37
CA ASN A 139 -10.44 -28.58 8.91
C ASN A 139 -10.33 -28.06 10.36
N ARG A 140 -9.12 -27.62 10.76
CA ARG A 140 -8.86 -26.98 12.06
C ARG A 140 -8.57 -25.48 11.88
N PRO A 141 -9.45 -24.60 12.39
CA PRO A 141 -9.29 -23.15 12.19
C PRO A 141 -7.99 -22.60 12.80
N GLU A 142 -7.54 -23.15 13.93
CA GLU A 142 -6.31 -22.73 14.60
C GLU A 142 -5.09 -23.05 13.73
N THR A 143 -5.06 -24.24 13.11
CA THR A 143 -3.96 -24.64 12.22
C THR A 143 -3.93 -23.75 10.98
N THR A 144 -5.08 -23.50 10.36
CA THR A 144 -5.17 -22.59 9.20
C THR A 144 -4.69 -21.18 9.55
N LEU A 145 -5.08 -20.65 10.72
CA LEU A 145 -4.66 -19.33 11.17
C LEU A 145 -3.14 -19.26 11.38
N VAL A 146 -2.58 -20.22 12.14
CA VAL A 146 -1.14 -20.27 12.43
C VAL A 146 -0.32 -20.44 11.16
N THR A 147 -0.75 -21.32 10.23
CA THR A 147 -0.06 -21.48 8.95
C THR A 147 -0.14 -20.20 8.11
N SER A 148 -1.29 -19.55 8.02
CA SER A 148 -1.45 -18.31 7.23
C SER A 148 -0.53 -17.20 7.74
N ILE A 149 -0.49 -17.01 9.06
CA ILE A 149 0.41 -16.03 9.70
C ILE A 149 1.88 -16.46 9.55
N GLY A 150 2.19 -17.75 9.67
CA GLY A 150 3.53 -18.29 9.47
C GLY A 150 4.08 -18.06 8.06
N ILE A 151 3.25 -18.24 7.03
CA ILE A 151 3.60 -17.91 5.64
C ILE A 151 3.88 -16.41 5.49
N CYS A 152 3.06 -15.56 6.13
CA CYS A 152 3.27 -14.12 6.14
C CYS A 152 4.63 -13.75 6.74
N PHE A 153 4.96 -14.28 7.92
CA PHE A 153 6.26 -14.06 8.55
C PHE A 153 7.42 -14.63 7.73
N ALA A 154 7.27 -15.81 7.12
CA ALA A 154 8.32 -16.41 6.30
C ALA A 154 8.67 -15.52 5.09
N ALA A 155 7.65 -15.00 4.39
CA ALA A 155 7.88 -14.09 3.25
C ALA A 155 8.42 -12.73 3.69
N ALA A 156 7.92 -12.20 4.80
CA ALA A 156 8.41 -10.95 5.40
C ALA A 156 9.89 -11.03 5.81
N LEU A 157 10.29 -12.12 6.49
CA LEU A 157 11.67 -12.37 6.87
C LEU A 157 12.56 -12.63 5.66
N ALA A 158 12.06 -13.33 4.64
CA ALA A 158 12.78 -13.47 3.38
C ALA A 158 13.03 -12.10 2.74
N ALA A 159 12.00 -11.25 2.61
CA ALA A 159 12.16 -9.90 2.07
C ALA A 159 13.18 -9.08 2.86
N GLN A 160 13.10 -9.09 4.19
CA GLN A 160 14.06 -8.41 5.05
C GLN A 160 15.49 -8.93 4.88
N HIS A 161 15.67 -10.25 4.75
CA HIS A 161 16.99 -10.86 4.55
C HIS A 161 17.63 -10.44 3.23
N PHE A 162 16.84 -10.26 2.17
CA PHE A 162 17.30 -9.72 0.90
C PHE A 162 17.42 -8.18 0.88
N GLY A 163 17.11 -7.53 2.01
CA GLY A 163 17.24 -6.08 2.16
C GLY A 163 16.05 -5.28 1.63
N TYR A 164 14.87 -5.89 1.50
CA TYR A 164 13.64 -5.18 1.15
C TYR A 164 12.75 -5.00 2.38
N SER A 165 11.71 -4.18 2.25
CA SER A 165 10.79 -3.95 3.36
C SER A 165 10.03 -5.22 3.76
N VAL A 166 9.81 -5.37 5.06
CA VAL A 166 8.94 -6.39 5.67
C VAL A 166 7.52 -6.30 5.07
N ALA A 167 7.06 -5.08 4.78
CA ALA A 167 5.73 -4.83 4.24
C ALA A 167 5.55 -5.41 2.82
N LEU A 168 6.58 -5.33 1.97
CA LEU A 168 6.61 -5.97 0.65
C LEU A 168 6.41 -7.49 0.75
N GLY A 169 7.15 -8.15 1.64
CA GLY A 169 7.05 -9.59 1.85
C GLY A 169 5.68 -10.02 2.40
N ALA A 170 5.15 -9.28 3.38
CA ALA A 170 3.84 -9.53 3.96
C ALA A 170 2.70 -9.36 2.92
N PHE A 171 2.76 -8.32 2.09
CA PHE A 171 1.79 -8.07 1.03
C PHE A 171 1.77 -9.20 -0.01
N LEU A 172 2.94 -9.66 -0.43
CA LEU A 172 3.07 -10.76 -1.38
C LEU A 172 2.56 -12.08 -0.78
N ALA A 173 2.89 -12.39 0.48
CA ALA A 173 2.34 -13.57 1.14
C ALA A 173 0.81 -13.55 1.20
N GLY A 174 0.19 -12.44 1.62
CA GLY A 174 -1.26 -12.31 1.62
C GLY A 174 -1.88 -12.45 0.23
N SER A 175 -1.15 -12.04 -0.81
CA SER A 175 -1.58 -12.20 -2.20
C SER A 175 -1.50 -13.66 -2.66
N LEU A 176 -0.41 -14.34 -2.34
CA LEU A 176 -0.19 -15.76 -2.63
C LEU A 176 -1.18 -16.67 -1.89
N VAL A 177 -1.53 -16.35 -0.65
CA VAL A 177 -2.53 -17.09 0.12
C VAL A 177 -3.91 -16.99 -0.52
N ALA A 178 -4.26 -15.82 -1.08
CA ALA A 178 -5.54 -15.67 -1.77
C ALA A 178 -5.63 -16.50 -3.06
N GLU A 179 -4.51 -16.74 -3.75
CA GLU A 179 -4.45 -17.64 -4.92
C GLU A 179 -4.72 -19.12 -4.57
N SER A 180 -4.77 -19.48 -3.28
CA SER A 180 -5.20 -20.83 -2.86
C SER A 180 -6.69 -21.12 -3.08
N GLY A 181 -7.51 -20.09 -3.34
CA GLY A 181 -8.97 -20.21 -3.44
C GLY A 181 -9.70 -20.24 -2.08
N GLU A 182 -8.96 -20.30 -0.97
CA GLU A 182 -9.49 -20.36 0.40
C GLU A 182 -9.54 -18.98 1.08
N GLU A 183 -9.49 -17.91 0.27
CA GLU A 183 -9.37 -16.51 0.72
C GLU A 183 -10.41 -16.12 1.78
N HIS A 184 -11.68 -16.49 1.61
CA HIS A 184 -12.76 -16.12 2.53
C HIS A 184 -12.60 -16.77 3.91
N ARG A 185 -12.14 -18.02 3.93
CA ARG A 185 -11.93 -18.77 5.17
C ARG A 185 -10.70 -18.27 5.92
N VAL A 186 -9.63 -17.96 5.20
CA VAL A 186 -8.44 -17.36 5.80
C VAL A 186 -8.75 -15.97 6.33
N GLU A 187 -9.46 -15.17 5.53
CA GLU A 187 -9.82 -13.80 5.90
C GLU A 187 -10.66 -13.75 7.18
N SER A 188 -11.67 -14.62 7.32
CA SER A 188 -12.49 -14.65 8.54
C SER A 188 -11.70 -15.01 9.80
N LEU A 189 -10.67 -15.85 9.67
CA LEU A 189 -9.80 -16.25 10.77
C LEU A 189 -8.75 -15.18 11.11
N VAL A 190 -8.21 -14.50 10.11
CA VAL A 190 -7.15 -13.48 10.29
C VAL A 190 -7.72 -12.12 10.69
N ARG A 191 -8.97 -11.80 10.33
CA ARG A 191 -9.64 -10.51 10.63
C ARG A 191 -9.47 -10.07 12.10
N PRO A 192 -9.80 -10.88 13.13
CA PRO A 192 -9.65 -10.45 14.52
C PRO A 192 -8.20 -10.14 14.90
N VAL A 193 -7.25 -10.93 14.41
CA VAL A 193 -5.82 -10.73 14.65
C VAL A 193 -5.35 -9.43 14.00
N ARG A 194 -5.71 -9.22 12.72
CA ARG A 194 -5.44 -7.97 12.00
C ARG A 194 -5.97 -6.76 12.77
N ASP A 195 -7.20 -6.81 13.28
CA ASP A 195 -7.82 -5.67 13.95
C ASP A 195 -7.09 -5.30 15.26
N VAL A 196 -6.64 -6.31 16.03
CA VAL A 196 -5.82 -6.09 17.22
C VAL A 196 -4.47 -5.47 16.86
N PHE A 197 -3.76 -6.05 15.88
CA PHE A 197 -2.44 -5.54 15.48
C PHE A 197 -2.52 -4.17 14.79
N ALA A 198 -3.61 -3.87 14.08
CA ALA A 198 -3.84 -2.54 13.52
C ALA A 198 -3.99 -1.49 14.62
N ALA A 199 -4.74 -1.79 15.68
CA ALA A 199 -4.85 -0.91 16.83
C ALA A 199 -3.49 -0.67 17.51
N VAL A 200 -2.72 -1.75 17.72
CA VAL A 200 -1.36 -1.65 18.29
C VAL A 200 -0.43 -0.83 17.40
N PHE A 201 -0.47 -1.04 16.08
CA PHE A 201 0.32 -0.28 15.10
C PHE A 201 0.03 1.22 15.19
N PHE A 202 -1.24 1.62 15.13
CA PHE A 202 -1.61 3.04 15.19
C PHE A 202 -1.29 3.69 16.55
N VAL A 203 -1.41 2.95 17.65
CA VAL A 203 -0.98 3.44 18.97
C VAL A 203 0.54 3.62 19.01
N ALA A 204 1.30 2.65 18.52
CA ALA A 204 2.76 2.72 18.48
C ALA A 204 3.24 3.90 17.63
N VAL A 205 2.66 4.08 16.43
CA VAL A 205 2.94 5.23 15.56
C VAL A 205 2.61 6.54 16.28
N GLY A 206 1.47 6.63 16.97
CA GLY A 206 1.11 7.80 17.76
C GLY A 206 2.13 8.13 18.86
N MET A 207 2.72 7.09 19.48
CA MET A 207 3.76 7.26 20.49
C MET A 207 5.12 7.70 19.93
N THR A 208 5.39 7.48 18.63
CA THR A 208 6.62 7.96 17.98
C THR A 208 6.58 9.44 17.60
N ILE A 209 5.42 10.08 17.68
CA ILE A 209 5.26 11.50 17.35
C ILE A 209 5.93 12.35 18.43
N ASP A 210 6.94 13.11 18.05
CA ASP A 210 7.55 14.15 18.89
C ASP A 210 6.84 15.50 18.65
N PRO A 211 6.12 16.05 19.65
CA PRO A 211 5.46 17.35 19.53
C PRO A 211 6.43 18.50 19.22
N ALA A 212 7.70 18.41 19.63
CA ALA A 212 8.69 19.45 19.35
C ALA A 212 9.01 19.55 17.85
N ILE A 213 9.03 18.42 17.14
CA ILE A 213 9.23 18.38 15.68
C ILE A 213 8.04 19.04 14.97
N LEU A 214 6.81 18.78 15.43
CA LEU A 214 5.60 19.40 14.89
C LEU A 214 5.63 20.93 14.99
N VAL A 215 6.05 21.46 16.14
CA VAL A 215 6.17 22.91 16.34
C VAL A 215 7.29 23.48 15.47
N ARG A 216 8.42 22.78 15.36
CA ARG A 216 9.58 23.24 14.58
C ARG A 216 9.30 23.29 13.07
N TYR A 217 8.57 22.32 12.55
CA TYR A 217 8.28 22.17 11.11
C TYR A 217 6.81 22.44 10.77
N TRP A 218 6.13 23.27 11.57
CA TRP A 218 4.69 23.50 11.45
C TRP A 218 4.27 23.99 10.06
N GLU A 219 5.09 24.83 9.40
CA GLU A 219 4.83 25.33 8.05
C GLU A 219 4.79 24.21 7.01
N LEU A 220 5.77 23.31 7.08
CA LEU A 220 5.85 22.15 6.19
C LEU A 220 4.68 21.19 6.45
N VAL A 221 4.41 20.89 7.72
CA VAL A 221 3.29 20.02 8.12
C VAL A 221 1.96 20.59 7.61
N LEU A 222 1.75 21.90 7.75
CA LEU A 222 0.54 22.57 7.27
C LEU A 222 0.44 22.52 5.73
N ALA A 223 1.54 22.77 5.01
CA ALA A 223 1.58 22.70 3.56
C ALA A 223 1.26 21.29 3.04
N LEU A 224 1.89 20.25 3.60
CA LEU A 224 1.63 18.86 3.24
C LEU A 224 0.19 18.46 3.59
N THR A 225 -0.31 18.88 4.76
CA THR A 225 -1.71 18.63 5.16
C THR A 225 -2.69 19.24 4.16
N LEU A 226 -2.46 20.47 3.70
CA LEU A 226 -3.29 21.11 2.68
C LEU A 226 -3.24 20.37 1.34
N VAL A 227 -2.06 19.89 0.93
CA VAL A 227 -1.93 19.07 -0.29
C VAL A 227 -2.69 17.75 -0.17
N VAL A 228 -2.64 17.08 0.98
CA VAL A 228 -3.42 15.86 1.18
C VAL A 228 -4.92 16.17 1.16
N MET A 229 -5.36 17.18 1.93
CA MET A 229 -6.78 17.51 2.09
C MET A 229 -7.43 18.08 0.82
N LEU A 230 -6.67 18.74 -0.04
CA LEU A 230 -7.19 19.39 -1.25
C LEU A 230 -6.71 18.70 -2.52
N GLY A 231 -5.41 18.43 -2.60
CA GLY A 231 -4.76 17.86 -3.78
C GLY A 231 -5.16 16.41 -4.04
N LYS A 232 -5.21 15.55 -3.03
CA LYS A 232 -5.57 14.13 -3.21
C LYS A 232 -7.03 13.96 -3.66
N PRO A 233 -8.03 14.55 -3.00
CA PRO A 233 -9.42 14.50 -3.48
C PRO A 233 -9.59 15.05 -4.88
N LEU A 234 -8.89 16.14 -5.21
CA LEU A 234 -8.93 16.75 -6.54
C LEU A 234 -8.34 15.80 -7.58
N ALA A 235 -7.17 15.22 -7.32
CA ALA A 235 -6.49 14.32 -8.25
C ALA A 235 -7.32 13.05 -8.51
N VAL A 236 -7.86 12.44 -7.45
CA VAL A 236 -8.75 11.28 -7.57
C VAL A 236 -10.04 11.65 -8.30
N ALA A 237 -10.68 12.77 -7.97
CA ALA A 237 -11.93 13.17 -8.62
C ALA A 237 -11.73 13.48 -10.11
N LEU A 238 -10.63 14.16 -10.46
CA LEU A 238 -10.27 14.43 -11.85
C LEU A 238 -9.93 13.14 -12.60
N GLY A 239 -9.15 12.24 -11.99
CA GLY A 239 -8.84 10.94 -12.56
C GLY A 239 -10.10 10.11 -12.78
N ALA A 240 -11.01 10.08 -11.80
CA ALA A 240 -12.26 9.34 -11.90
C ALA A 240 -13.16 9.92 -13.01
N PHE A 241 -13.27 11.25 -13.08
CA PHE A 241 -13.99 11.92 -14.15
C PHE A 241 -13.40 11.63 -15.54
N ALA A 242 -12.07 11.65 -15.68
CA ALA A 242 -11.38 11.31 -16.93
C ALA A 242 -11.64 9.87 -17.39
N THR A 243 -11.94 8.95 -16.47
CA THR A 243 -12.32 7.57 -16.80
C THR A 243 -13.78 7.37 -17.20
N GLY A 244 -14.56 8.47 -17.31
CA GLY A 244 -15.97 8.45 -17.71
C GLY A 244 -16.94 8.14 -16.56
N VAL A 245 -16.50 8.24 -15.31
CA VAL A 245 -17.37 8.11 -14.14
C VAL A 245 -18.16 9.41 -13.92
N GLY A 246 -19.44 9.30 -13.57
CA GLY A 246 -20.30 10.47 -13.36
C GLY A 246 -19.76 11.40 -12.26
N VAL A 247 -19.90 12.72 -12.47
CA VAL A 247 -19.33 13.78 -11.62
C VAL A 247 -19.58 13.56 -10.12
N ARG A 248 -20.80 13.16 -9.75
CA ARG A 248 -21.17 12.90 -8.35
C ARG A 248 -20.37 11.75 -7.74
N THR A 249 -20.15 10.68 -8.50
CA THR A 249 -19.37 9.52 -8.05
C THR A 249 -17.89 9.86 -8.00
N SER A 250 -17.38 10.63 -8.97
CA SER A 250 -15.98 11.09 -8.99
C SER A 250 -15.63 11.95 -7.78
N ILE A 251 -16.47 12.94 -7.45
CA ILE A 251 -16.27 13.79 -6.25
C ILE A 251 -16.35 12.94 -4.98
N ARG A 252 -17.33 12.04 -4.87
CA ARG A 252 -17.45 11.15 -3.70
C ARG A 252 -16.22 10.24 -3.53
N THR A 253 -15.68 9.73 -4.64
CA THR A 253 -14.48 8.89 -4.64
C THR A 253 -13.28 9.70 -4.15
N GLY A 254 -13.10 10.92 -4.66
CA GLY A 254 -12.03 11.82 -4.21
C GLY A 254 -12.13 12.19 -2.73
N MET A 255 -13.31 12.59 -2.27
CA MET A 255 -13.54 12.92 -0.86
C MET A 255 -13.31 11.73 0.08
N THR A 256 -13.57 10.51 -0.41
CA THR A 256 -13.34 9.28 0.37
C THR A 256 -11.86 8.98 0.53
N LEU A 257 -11.04 9.29 -0.47
CA LEU A 257 -9.61 8.96 -0.52
C LEU A 257 -8.72 10.08 0.04
N SER A 258 -9.26 11.01 0.83
CA SER A 258 -8.54 12.19 1.33
C SER A 258 -7.57 11.93 2.52
N GLN A 259 -7.16 10.68 2.75
CA GLN A 259 -6.36 10.28 3.91
C GLN A 259 -5.00 9.71 3.51
N ILE A 260 -4.04 9.81 4.42
CA ILE A 260 -2.71 9.19 4.31
C ILE A 260 -2.76 7.74 4.82
N GLY A 261 -1.90 6.90 4.27
CA GLY A 261 -1.78 5.47 4.56
C GLY A 261 -0.81 5.10 5.67
N GLU A 262 -0.96 3.88 6.17
CA GLU A 262 -0.02 3.22 7.08
C GLU A 262 1.38 3.06 6.48
N PHE A 263 1.47 2.87 5.16
CA PHE A 263 2.75 2.75 4.45
C PHE A 263 3.57 4.04 4.48
N SER A 264 2.93 5.20 4.66
CA SER A 264 3.65 6.48 4.74
C SER A 264 4.49 6.61 6.01
N PHE A 265 4.27 5.77 7.02
CA PHE A 265 5.11 5.67 8.22
C PHE A 265 6.31 4.73 8.05
N ILE A 266 6.24 3.80 7.09
CA ILE A 266 7.25 2.75 6.86
C ILE A 266 8.28 3.25 5.85
#